data_AF-A0A6P8WNU3-F1
#
_entry.id   AF-A0A6P8WNU3-F1
#
_cell.length_a   1.000
_cell.length_b   1.000
_cell.length_c   1.000
_cell.angle_alpha   90.00
_cell.angle_beta   90.00
_cell.angle_gamma   90.00
#
_symmetry.space_group_name_H-M   'P 1'
#
loop_
_entity.id
_entity.type
_entity.pdbx_description
1 polymer ?
#
loop_
_entity_poly.entity_id
_entity_poly.type
_entity_poly.pdbx_seq_one_letter_code
_entity_poly.pdbx_strand_id
1 'polypeptide(L)'
;MEQICAALEPQFPCREIAITTLGELIGDCEEAYPPVIYVFGHSGTGKTTLINSFLKQCQKQQKVRIAQLNAIECYTTKIMIENVLDSLAVQQSPADNMLEFVEQLRCLHTAETHGFLIAIDNAERLRDMDANVLPVLMRLQQITSLNVCVLLLSQLPFEKYYNKTGLSEIITLHLGQYNKAETLRILSTDFDQVRQQLLQQQSQEQQQQQRLDISSSTRLAVMCLNYV
;
A
#
# COMPACT_ATOMS: atom_id res chain seq x y z
N MET A 1 -6.40 3.55 14.90
CA MET A 1 -5.45 2.41 14.95
C MET A 1 -6.06 0.99 14.86
N GLU A 2 -6.81 0.49 15.86
CA GLU A 2 -7.16 -0.96 15.99
C GLU A 2 -7.91 -1.57 14.79
N GLN A 3 -8.81 -0.80 14.17
CA GLN A 3 -9.59 -1.24 13.01
C GLN A 3 -8.73 -1.49 11.76
N ILE A 4 -7.61 -0.78 11.61
CA ILE A 4 -6.67 -0.95 10.50
C ILE A 4 -5.93 -2.28 10.68
N CYS A 5 -5.43 -2.53 11.89
CA CYS A 5 -4.69 -3.74 12.22
C CYS A 5 -5.56 -5.00 12.05
N ALA A 6 -6.78 -4.97 12.60
CA ALA A 6 -7.73 -6.07 12.49
C ALA A 6 -8.12 -6.40 11.04
N ALA A 7 -8.10 -5.42 10.13
CA ALA A 7 -8.38 -5.64 8.71
C ALA A 7 -7.20 -6.26 7.94
N LEU A 8 -5.97 -6.09 8.42
CA LEU A 8 -4.74 -6.52 7.74
C LEU A 8 -4.20 -7.85 8.26
N GLU A 9 -4.37 -8.15 9.55
CA GLU A 9 -3.99 -9.42 10.16
C GLU A 9 -4.48 -10.67 9.39
N PRO A 10 -5.74 -10.75 8.92
CA PRO A 10 -6.18 -11.93 8.15
C PRO A 10 -5.54 -12.02 6.76
N GLN A 11 -5.07 -10.91 6.18
CA GLN A 11 -4.41 -10.89 4.87
C GLN A 11 -2.92 -11.21 4.95
N PHE A 12 -2.28 -10.86 6.06
CA PHE A 12 -0.84 -11.00 6.26
C PHE A 12 -0.53 -11.82 7.52
N PRO A 13 -0.74 -13.14 7.49
CA PRO A 13 -0.42 -13.99 8.64
C PRO A 13 1.08 -13.92 8.95
N CYS A 14 1.43 -14.04 10.23
CA CYS A 14 2.82 -13.99 10.73
C CYS A 14 3.51 -12.62 10.59
N ARG A 15 2.75 -11.54 10.40
CA ARG A 15 3.24 -10.15 10.34
C ARG A 15 2.56 -9.21 11.33
N GLU A 16 1.92 -9.76 12.35
CA GLU A 16 1.19 -9.06 13.40
C GLU A 16 2.05 -7.96 14.04
N ILE A 17 3.26 -8.30 14.51
CA ILE A 17 4.16 -7.33 15.17
C ILE A 17 4.47 -6.12 14.27
N ALA A 18 4.77 -6.36 12.99
CA ALA A 18 5.09 -5.28 12.06
C ALA A 18 3.87 -4.41 11.75
N ILE A 19 2.68 -5.01 11.66
CA ILE A 19 1.41 -4.29 11.49
C ILE A 19 1.12 -3.45 12.73
N THR A 20 1.30 -4.00 13.92
CA THR A 20 1.11 -3.27 15.18
C THR A 20 2.07 -2.09 15.27
N THR A 21 3.37 -2.28 15.01
CA THR A 21 4.35 -1.17 15.03
C THR A 21 4.04 -0.11 13.97
N LEU A 22 3.62 -0.49 12.75
CA LEU A 22 3.18 0.48 11.74
C LEU A 22 1.88 1.19 12.16
N GLY A 23 0.98 0.49 12.82
CA GLY A 23 -0.23 1.04 13.41
C GLY A 23 0.06 2.03 14.55
N GLU A 24 1.04 1.76 15.39
CA GLU A 24 1.47 2.69 16.44
C GLU A 24 2.10 3.97 15.86
N LEU A 25 2.78 3.88 14.71
CA LEU A 25 3.49 5.01 14.09
C LEU A 25 2.61 5.87 13.16
N ILE A 26 1.65 5.24 12.46
CA ILE A 26 0.89 5.86 11.36
C ILE A 26 -0.63 5.66 11.54
N GLY A 27 -1.05 5.01 12.62
CA GLY A 27 -2.42 4.51 12.75
C GLY A 27 -3.46 5.57 13.05
N ASP A 28 -3.10 6.78 13.45
CA ASP A 28 -4.02 7.89 13.74
C ASP A 28 -3.56 9.19 13.09
N CYS A 29 -4.44 9.82 12.31
CA CYS A 29 -4.09 11.00 11.50
C CYS A 29 -4.09 12.33 12.27
N GLU A 30 -4.58 12.33 13.51
CA GLU A 30 -4.51 13.49 14.41
C GLU A 30 -3.14 13.59 15.10
N GLU A 31 -2.42 12.48 15.21
CA GLU A 31 -1.07 12.45 15.76
C GLU A 31 -0.04 12.86 14.70
N ALA A 32 1.07 13.42 15.17
CA ALA A 32 2.18 13.80 14.30
C ALA A 32 2.94 12.54 13.85
N TYR A 33 2.99 12.32 12.54
CA TYR A 33 3.73 11.20 11.99
C TYR A 33 5.24 11.42 12.13
N PRO A 34 6.03 10.33 12.20
CA PRO A 34 7.46 10.43 11.97
C PRO A 34 7.74 10.91 10.53
N PRO A 35 8.82 11.68 10.30
CA PRO A 35 9.12 12.23 8.98
C PRO A 35 9.43 11.13 7.96
N VAL A 36 10.13 10.08 8.40
CA VAL A 36 10.56 8.98 7.55
C VAL A 36 10.54 7.67 8.30
N ILE A 37 10.01 6.65 7.63
CA ILE A 37 10.08 5.26 8.05
C ILE A 37 10.78 4.46 6.97
N TYR A 38 11.82 3.73 7.35
CA TYR A 38 12.58 2.86 6.46
C TYR A 38 12.20 1.40 6.69
N VAL A 39 11.53 0.80 5.72
CA VAL A 39 11.14 -0.60 5.76
C VAL A 39 12.10 -1.41 4.90
N PHE A 40 12.85 -2.32 5.52
CA PHE A 40 13.82 -3.14 4.80
C PHE A 40 13.69 -4.63 5.05
N GLY A 41 13.98 -5.40 4.00
CA GLY A 41 13.93 -6.86 4.05
C GLY A 41 14.13 -7.50 2.68
N HIS A 42 14.29 -8.81 2.62
CA HIS A 42 14.61 -9.49 1.36
C HIS A 42 13.45 -9.44 0.34
N SER A 43 13.74 -9.63 -0.94
CA SER A 43 12.69 -9.85 -1.95
C SER A 43 11.74 -10.98 -1.55
N GLY A 44 10.44 -10.84 -1.80
CA GLY A 44 9.46 -11.87 -1.46
C GLY A 44 8.95 -11.87 -0.02
N THR A 45 9.40 -10.95 0.85
CA THR A 45 8.83 -10.82 2.20
C THR A 45 7.47 -10.11 2.26
N GLY A 46 6.97 -9.61 1.13
CA GLY A 46 5.65 -8.97 1.02
C GLY A 46 5.59 -7.50 1.46
N LYS A 47 6.73 -6.80 1.59
CA LYS A 47 6.81 -5.42 2.09
C LYS A 47 5.92 -4.45 1.31
N THR A 48 6.07 -4.44 -0.01
CA THR A 48 5.27 -3.60 -0.92
C THR A 48 3.78 -3.89 -0.78
N THR A 49 3.38 -5.17 -0.78
CA THR A 49 1.97 -5.55 -0.62
C THR A 49 1.41 -5.13 0.75
N LEU A 50 2.19 -5.32 1.82
CA LEU A 50 1.81 -4.94 3.18
C LEU A 50 1.58 -3.43 3.30
N ILE A 51 2.56 -2.62 2.88
CA ILE A 51 2.46 -1.15 2.92
C ILE A 51 1.34 -0.66 2.00
N ASN A 52 1.20 -1.24 0.81
CA ASN A 52 0.13 -0.83 -0.11
C ASN A 52 -1.26 -1.14 0.43
N SER A 53 -1.45 -2.30 1.06
CA SER A 53 -2.71 -2.63 1.74
C SER A 53 -2.94 -1.74 2.96
N PHE A 54 -1.90 -1.45 3.75
CA PHE A 54 -1.99 -0.57 4.91
C PHE A 54 -2.42 0.85 4.51
N LEU A 55 -1.75 1.46 3.53
CA LEU A 55 -2.08 2.79 3.03
C LEU A 55 -3.50 2.87 2.47
N LYS A 56 -3.96 1.83 1.76
CA LYS A 56 -5.34 1.75 1.26
C LYS A 56 -6.36 1.68 2.39
N GLN A 57 -6.04 1.04 3.52
CA GLN A 57 -6.92 1.04 4.69
C GLN A 57 -6.91 2.40 5.40
N CYS A 58 -5.75 3.04 5.55
CA CYS A 58 -5.65 4.40 6.09
C CYS A 58 -6.49 5.38 5.27
N GLN A 59 -6.40 5.36 3.94
CA GLN A 59 -7.18 6.24 3.06
C GLN A 59 -8.70 6.04 3.18
N LYS A 60 -9.16 4.82 3.49
CA LYS A 60 -10.60 4.52 3.66
C LYS A 60 -11.14 4.98 4.99
N GLN A 61 -10.36 4.79 6.06
CA GLN A 61 -10.79 5.05 7.43
C GLN A 61 -10.51 6.48 7.87
N GLN A 62 -9.53 7.16 7.24
CA GLN A 62 -9.04 8.47 7.62
C GLN A 62 -8.97 9.39 6.40
N LYS A 63 -9.02 10.70 6.64
CA LYS A 63 -8.84 11.72 5.60
C LYS A 63 -7.35 11.98 5.34
N VAL A 64 -6.64 10.94 4.90
CA VAL A 64 -5.24 11.02 4.50
C VAL A 64 -5.11 10.89 2.98
N ARG A 65 -4.17 11.65 2.41
CA ARG A 65 -3.81 11.49 0.99
C ARG A 65 -2.59 10.60 0.88
N ILE A 66 -2.65 9.65 -0.04
CA ILE A 66 -1.59 8.66 -0.24
C ILE A 66 -0.96 8.83 -1.62
N ALA A 67 0.35 8.68 -1.70
CA ALA A 67 1.08 8.55 -2.95
C ALA A 67 1.91 7.27 -2.89
N GLN A 68 1.80 6.44 -3.93
CA GLN A 68 2.56 5.20 -4.07
C GLN A 68 3.37 5.31 -5.35
N LEU A 69 4.69 5.13 -5.24
CA LEU A 69 5.58 5.25 -6.38
C LEU A 69 6.68 4.20 -6.35
N ASN A 70 7.11 3.80 -7.54
CA ASN A 70 8.24 2.91 -7.72
C ASN A 70 9.45 3.72 -8.18
N ALA A 71 10.53 3.74 -7.40
CA ALA A 71 11.71 4.52 -7.74
C ALA A 71 12.44 4.00 -9.00
N ILE A 72 12.13 2.79 -9.48
CA ILE A 72 12.65 2.28 -10.76
C ILE A 72 11.99 2.99 -11.95
N GLU A 73 10.71 3.33 -11.85
CA GLU A 73 9.97 4.04 -12.91
C GLU A 73 10.36 5.52 -12.96
N CYS A 74 10.74 6.08 -11.82
CA CYS A 74 11.19 7.46 -11.67
C CYS A 74 12.68 7.62 -12.01
N TYR A 75 13.06 7.49 -13.29
CA TYR A 75 14.45 7.64 -13.72
C TYR A 75 14.98 9.09 -13.67
N THR A 76 14.11 10.08 -13.50
CA THR A 76 14.48 11.48 -13.26
C THR A 76 13.68 12.05 -12.10
N THR A 77 14.28 12.99 -11.37
CA THR A 77 13.66 13.70 -10.23
C THR A 77 12.34 14.37 -10.63
N LYS A 78 12.23 14.87 -11.87
CA LYS A 78 11.01 15.48 -12.37
C LYS A 78 9.82 14.51 -12.40
N ILE A 79 10.01 13.30 -12.91
CA ILE A 79 8.95 12.27 -12.98
C ILE A 79 8.52 11.86 -11.57
N MET A 80 9.48 11.75 -10.65
CA MET A 80 9.16 11.45 -9.25
C MET A 80 8.23 12.52 -8.66
N ILE A 81 8.57 13.79 -8.84
CA ILE A 81 7.81 14.94 -8.35
C ILE A 81 6.41 14.96 -8.97
N GLU A 82 6.31 14.82 -10.29
CA GLU A 82 5.03 14.80 -11.01
C GLU A 82 4.13 13.66 -10.53
N ASN A 83 4.65 12.45 -10.38
CA ASN A 83 3.88 11.29 -9.91
C ASN A 83 3.35 11.47 -8.48
N VAL A 84 4.17 12.05 -7.58
CA VAL A 84 3.76 12.34 -6.21
C VAL A 84 2.67 13.42 -6.21
N LEU A 85 2.87 14.50 -6.96
CA LEU A 85 1.90 15.58 -7.04
C LEU A 85 0.59 15.13 -7.65
N ASP A 86 0.61 14.33 -8.71
CA ASP A 86 -0.62 13.80 -9.34
C ASP A 86 -1.41 12.89 -8.38
N SER A 87 -0.71 12.18 -7.50
CA SER A 87 -1.34 11.35 -6.46
C SER A 87 -1.90 12.17 -5.28
N LEU A 88 -1.24 13.28 -4.92
CA LEU A 88 -1.58 14.07 -3.73
C LEU A 88 -2.45 15.30 -4.04
N ALA A 89 -2.37 15.88 -5.23
CA ALA A 89 -3.05 17.09 -5.64
C ALA A 89 -4.20 16.76 -6.59
N VAL A 90 -5.35 17.42 -6.40
CA VAL A 90 -6.48 17.32 -7.33
C VAL A 90 -6.28 18.26 -8.53
N GLN A 91 -5.40 19.26 -8.40
CA GLN A 91 -5.07 20.20 -9.48
C GLN A 91 -3.67 19.91 -10.02
N GLN A 92 -3.62 19.62 -11.32
CA GLN A 92 -2.40 19.30 -12.05
C GLN A 92 -1.65 20.58 -12.42
N SER A 93 -0.78 21.05 -11.53
CA SER A 93 0.30 21.96 -11.90
C SER A 93 1.59 21.15 -12.01
N PRO A 94 2.24 21.09 -13.18
CA PRO A 94 3.56 20.47 -13.28
C PRO A 94 4.54 21.25 -12.38
N ALA A 95 5.45 20.54 -11.72
CA ALA A 95 6.55 21.14 -10.98
C ALA A 95 7.84 20.70 -11.66
N ASP A 96 8.68 21.68 -12.04
CA ASP A 96 9.94 21.41 -12.72
C ASP A 96 11.07 21.16 -11.72
N ASN A 97 10.95 21.70 -10.50
CA ASN A 97 12.00 21.69 -9.48
C ASN A 97 11.49 21.22 -8.10
N MET A 98 12.43 20.73 -7.27
CA MET A 98 12.16 20.38 -5.87
C MET A 98 11.61 21.55 -5.03
N LEU A 99 11.98 22.79 -5.35
CA LEU A 99 11.44 23.97 -4.67
C LEU A 99 9.96 24.16 -4.97
N GLU A 100 9.59 24.15 -6.25
CA GLU A 100 8.19 24.26 -6.70
C GLU A 100 7.34 23.11 -6.14
N PHE A 101 7.89 21.89 -6.08
CA PHE A 101 7.26 20.75 -5.43
C PHE A 101 6.89 21.03 -3.97
N VAL A 102 7.84 21.56 -3.19
CA VAL A 102 7.62 21.90 -1.78
C VAL A 102 6.59 23.02 -1.63
N GLU A 103 6.65 24.04 -2.49
CA GLU A 103 5.68 25.14 -2.48
C GLU A 103 4.27 24.65 -2.80
N GLN A 104 4.12 23.80 -3.83
CA GLN A 104 2.85 23.20 -4.18
C GLN A 104 2.31 22.30 -3.07
N LEU A 105 3.16 21.46 -2.45
CA LEU A 105 2.76 20.67 -1.28
C LEU A 105 2.25 21.55 -0.15
N ARG A 106 2.93 22.67 0.15
CA ARG A 106 2.49 23.62 1.19
C ARG A 106 1.12 24.22 0.86
N CYS A 107 0.85 24.49 -0.42
CA CYS A 107 -0.45 24.97 -0.88
C CYS A 107 -1.57 23.90 -0.78
N LEU A 108 -1.23 22.60 -0.73
CA LEU A 108 -2.21 21.53 -0.53
C LEU A 108 -2.76 21.47 0.90
N HIS A 109 -2.25 22.29 1.83
CA HIS A 109 -2.79 22.42 3.18
C HIS A 109 -4.26 22.87 3.13
N THR A 110 -5.16 21.91 3.13
CA THR A 110 -6.60 22.12 3.14
C THR A 110 -7.13 21.66 4.49
N ALA A 111 -8.10 22.39 5.05
CA ALA A 111 -8.70 22.08 6.35
C ALA A 111 -9.32 20.66 6.46
N GLU A 112 -9.49 19.96 5.34
CA GLU A 112 -10.07 18.61 5.28
C GLU A 112 -9.05 17.47 5.26
N THR A 113 -7.77 17.75 5.00
CA THR A 113 -6.71 16.72 4.91
C THR A 113 -5.82 16.77 6.14
N HIS A 114 -5.83 15.70 6.92
CA HIS A 114 -5.10 15.63 8.20
C HIS A 114 -3.65 15.14 8.04
N GLY A 115 -3.33 14.40 6.98
CA GLY A 115 -1.97 13.95 6.73
C GLY A 115 -1.71 13.39 5.33
N PHE A 116 -0.44 13.27 5.00
CA PHE A 116 0.06 12.80 3.71
C PHE A 116 1.01 11.62 3.93
N LEU A 117 0.79 10.53 3.21
CA LEU A 117 1.63 9.33 3.28
C LEU A 117 2.22 9.07 1.89
N ILE A 118 3.54 9.03 1.80
CA ILE A 118 4.25 8.81 0.54
C ILE A 118 5.03 7.51 0.67
N ALA A 119 4.67 6.47 -0.09
CA ALA A 119 5.43 5.23 -0.15
C ALA A 119 6.26 5.14 -1.43
N ILE A 120 7.55 4.84 -1.25
CA ILE A 120 8.55 4.71 -2.31
C ILE A 120 9.08 3.29 -2.31
N ASP A 121 8.62 2.50 -3.28
CA ASP A 121 9.16 1.18 -3.56
C ASP A 121 10.53 1.25 -4.24
N ASN A 122 11.37 0.25 -3.96
CA ASN A 122 12.73 0.11 -4.51
C ASN A 122 13.61 1.36 -4.28
N ALA A 123 13.54 1.91 -3.07
CA ALA A 123 14.21 3.14 -2.67
C ALA A 123 15.74 3.11 -2.85
N GLU A 124 16.36 1.95 -3.07
CA GLU A 124 17.79 1.83 -3.45
C GLU A 124 18.20 2.70 -4.63
N ARG A 125 17.26 2.96 -5.55
CA ARG A 125 17.46 3.83 -6.72
C ARG A 125 17.58 5.30 -6.36
N LEU A 126 17.03 5.75 -5.23
CA LEU A 126 17.14 7.15 -4.79
C LEU A 126 18.59 7.59 -4.53
N ARG A 127 19.52 6.63 -4.32
CA ARG A 127 20.96 6.92 -4.16
C ARG A 127 21.66 7.22 -5.49
N ASP A 128 21.11 6.71 -6.58
CA ASP A 128 21.64 6.89 -7.94
C ASP A 128 21.06 8.16 -8.59
N MET A 129 19.98 8.73 -8.02
CA MET A 129 19.37 10.00 -8.44
C MET A 129 20.20 11.21 -7.95
N ASP A 130 19.69 12.42 -8.17
CA ASP A 130 20.35 13.65 -7.71
C ASP A 130 20.59 13.62 -6.19
N ALA A 131 21.78 14.05 -5.77
CA ALA A 131 22.25 13.92 -4.39
C ALA A 131 21.38 14.64 -3.34
N ASN A 132 20.52 15.56 -3.78
CA ASN A 132 19.58 16.30 -2.94
C ASN A 132 18.24 15.58 -2.72
N VAL A 133 17.85 14.62 -3.56
CA VAL A 133 16.52 13.98 -3.53
C VAL A 133 16.28 13.29 -2.19
N LEU A 134 17.18 12.37 -1.80
CA LEU A 134 17.03 11.61 -0.56
C LEU A 134 17.03 12.54 0.69
N PRO A 135 17.97 13.48 0.88
CA PRO A 135 17.93 14.42 2.00
C PRO A 135 16.66 15.28 2.06
N VAL A 136 16.15 15.75 0.91
CA VAL A 136 14.93 16.57 0.84
C VAL A 136 13.71 15.73 1.25
N LEU A 137 13.58 14.51 0.73
CA LEU A 137 12.50 13.60 1.12
C LEU A 137 12.54 13.29 2.61
N MET A 138 13.74 13.10 3.17
CA MET A 138 13.88 12.80 4.59
C MET A 138 13.49 13.95 5.52
N ARG A 139 13.55 15.20 5.02
CA ARG A 139 13.18 16.40 5.77
C ARG A 139 11.89 17.04 5.25
N LEU A 140 11.14 16.33 4.41
CA LEU A 140 10.00 16.90 3.71
C LEU A 140 8.97 17.46 4.69
N GLN A 141 8.73 16.76 5.80
CA GLN A 141 7.86 17.19 6.89
C GLN A 141 8.27 18.56 7.46
N GLN A 142 9.58 18.77 7.68
CA GLN A 142 10.13 20.00 8.25
C GLN A 142 10.09 21.16 7.25
N ILE A 143 10.35 20.88 5.97
CA ILE A 143 10.41 21.91 4.92
C ILE A 143 8.99 22.39 4.54
N THR A 144 8.02 21.48 4.52
CA THR A 144 6.62 21.79 4.17
C THR A 144 5.81 22.25 5.37
N SER A 145 6.26 21.97 6.60
CA SER A 145 5.50 22.18 7.85
C SER A 145 4.14 21.47 7.84
N LEU A 146 4.07 20.30 7.20
CA LEU A 146 2.87 19.47 7.07
C LEU A 146 3.06 18.14 7.77
N ASN A 147 1.95 17.48 8.13
CA ASN A 147 1.98 16.12 8.65
C ASN A 147 2.20 15.11 7.51
N VAL A 148 3.45 14.97 7.08
CA VAL A 148 3.87 14.10 5.97
C VAL A 148 4.79 13.01 6.50
N CYS A 149 4.52 11.75 6.14
CA CYS A 149 5.41 10.62 6.39
C CYS A 149 5.87 10.01 5.06
N VAL A 150 7.19 9.86 4.91
CA VAL A 150 7.80 9.17 3.77
C VAL A 150 8.20 7.74 4.17
N LEU A 151 7.57 6.75 3.55
CA LEU A 151 7.85 5.33 3.70
C LEU A 151 8.81 4.89 2.59
N LEU A 152 10.02 4.54 2.96
CA LEU A 152 11.06 4.05 2.03
C LEU A 152 11.13 2.54 2.12
N LEU A 153 10.85 1.83 1.02
CA LEU A 153 10.95 0.38 0.96
C LEU A 153 12.19 -0.04 0.16
N SER A 154 13.04 -0.87 0.76
CA SER A 154 14.19 -1.45 0.05
C SER A 154 14.58 -2.83 0.57
N GLN A 155 15.53 -3.45 -0.11
CA GLN A 155 16.18 -4.67 0.32
C GLN A 155 17.48 -4.42 1.11
N LEU A 156 18.07 -3.23 0.95
CA LEU A 156 19.33 -2.90 1.57
C LEU A 156 19.14 -2.39 3.00
N PRO A 157 20.11 -2.60 3.92
CA PRO A 157 20.14 -1.86 5.17
C PRO A 157 20.34 -0.36 4.92
N PHE A 158 19.79 0.48 5.80
CA PHE A 158 19.86 1.94 5.66
C PHE A 158 21.28 2.49 5.68
N GLU A 159 22.22 1.79 6.34
CA GLU A 159 23.64 2.18 6.39
C GLU A 159 24.28 2.38 5.02
N LYS A 160 23.76 1.70 3.99
CA LYS A 160 24.25 1.83 2.61
C LYS A 160 23.75 3.09 1.89
N TYR A 161 22.96 3.93 2.56
CA TYR A 161 22.42 5.18 2.05
C TYR A 161 23.18 6.40 2.54
N TYR A 162 24.07 6.25 3.52
CA TYR A 162 24.82 7.39 4.05
C TYR A 162 25.68 8.05 2.97
N ASN A 163 25.28 9.25 2.57
CA ASN A 163 26.05 10.13 1.72
C ASN A 163 27.04 10.96 2.54
N LYS A 164 28.05 11.54 1.88
CA LYS A 164 29.11 12.36 2.51
C LYS A 164 28.58 13.56 3.31
N THR A 165 27.34 13.99 3.06
CA THR A 165 26.70 15.16 3.66
C THR A 165 25.87 14.85 4.92
N GLY A 166 25.84 13.58 5.36
CA GLY A 166 25.02 13.14 6.49
C GLY A 166 23.52 13.09 6.15
N LEU A 167 22.79 12.22 6.85
CA LEU A 167 21.34 12.05 6.71
C LEU A 167 20.67 12.29 8.06
N SER A 168 19.38 12.62 8.03
CA SER A 168 18.57 12.75 9.26
C SER A 168 18.34 11.39 9.93
N GLU A 169 17.97 11.41 11.20
CA GLU A 169 17.53 10.20 11.92
C GLU A 169 16.26 9.61 11.29
N ILE A 170 16.17 8.28 11.28
CA ILE A 170 15.10 7.53 10.61
C ILE A 170 14.66 6.37 11.48
N ILE A 171 13.36 6.08 11.47
CA ILE A 171 12.81 4.90 12.13
C ILE A 171 12.93 3.71 11.18
N THR A 172 13.69 2.68 11.56
CA THR A 172 13.89 1.50 10.72
C THR A 172 13.01 0.34 11.18
N LEU A 173 12.23 -0.23 10.26
CA LEU A 173 11.43 -1.44 10.46
C LEU A 173 12.02 -2.59 9.64
N HIS A 174 12.44 -3.66 10.32
CA HIS A 174 12.97 -4.85 9.65
C HIS A 174 11.88 -5.89 9.38
N LEU A 175 11.71 -6.29 8.12
CA LEU A 175 10.86 -7.40 7.69
C LEU A 175 11.72 -8.60 7.29
N GLY A 176 11.98 -9.47 8.28
CA GLY A 176 12.75 -10.69 8.12
C GLY A 176 12.10 -11.72 7.18
N GLN A 177 12.87 -12.71 6.73
CA GLN A 177 12.29 -13.82 5.96
C GLN A 177 11.39 -14.69 6.84
N TYR A 178 10.37 -15.30 6.23
CA TYR A 178 9.50 -16.24 6.93
C TYR A 178 10.27 -17.50 7.31
N ASN A 179 10.03 -17.99 8.53
CA ASN A 179 10.54 -19.30 8.93
C ASN A 179 9.75 -20.43 8.24
N LYS A 180 10.25 -21.67 8.28
CA LYS A 180 9.59 -22.82 7.62
C LYS A 180 8.14 -23.01 8.08
N ALA A 181 7.85 -22.84 9.37
CA ALA A 181 6.51 -23.01 9.91
C ALA A 181 5.56 -21.88 9.46
N GLU A 182 6.03 -20.64 9.43
CA GLU A 182 5.31 -19.47 8.92
C GLU A 182 5.03 -19.60 7.43
N THR A 183 6.00 -20.04 6.63
CA THR A 183 5.81 -20.30 5.20
C THR A 183 4.76 -21.39 4.97
N LEU A 184 4.81 -22.49 5.73
CA LEU A 184 3.78 -23.53 5.65
C LEU A 184 2.39 -22.99 6.01
N ARG A 185 2.29 -22.11 7.02
CA ARG A 185 1.02 -21.48 7.41
C ARG A 185 0.48 -20.58 6.29
N ILE A 186 1.33 -19.76 5.67
CA ILE A 186 0.94 -18.90 4.54
C ILE A 186 0.40 -19.75 3.38
N LEU A 187 1.15 -20.78 2.97
CA LEU A 187 0.76 -21.65 1.86
C LEU A 187 -0.51 -22.46 2.14
N SER A 188 -0.74 -22.84 3.39
CA SER A 188 -1.94 -23.60 3.80
C SER A 188 -3.20 -22.72 3.80
N THR A 189 -3.06 -21.43 4.11
CA THR A 189 -4.18 -20.48 4.17
C THR A 189 -4.81 -20.29 2.79
N ASP A 190 -3.98 -20.18 1.75
CA ASP A 190 -4.46 -20.03 0.36
C ASP A 190 -5.21 -21.29 -0.12
N PHE A 191 -4.75 -22.48 0.29
CA PHE A 191 -5.38 -23.74 -0.10
C PHE A 191 -6.83 -23.85 0.38
N ASP A 192 -7.08 -23.49 1.65
CA ASP A 192 -8.43 -23.57 2.21
C ASP A 192 -9.39 -22.58 1.52
N GLN A 193 -8.92 -21.37 1.20
CA GLN A 193 -9.71 -20.38 0.48
C GLN A 193 -10.06 -20.84 -0.94
N VAL A 194 -9.08 -21.33 -1.70
CA VAL A 194 -9.29 -21.84 -3.06
C VAL A 194 -10.23 -23.05 -3.05
N ARG A 195 -10.07 -23.97 -2.10
CA ARG A 195 -10.95 -25.13 -1.93
C ARG A 195 -12.40 -24.71 -1.69
N GLN A 196 -12.64 -23.72 -0.83
CA GLN A 196 -13.99 -23.21 -0.56
C GLN A 196 -14.61 -22.56 -1.80
N GLN A 197 -13.83 -21.79 -2.56
CA GLN A 197 -14.30 -21.16 -3.80
C GLN A 197 -14.68 -22.20 -4.86
N LEU A 198 -13.88 -23.25 -5.04
CA LEU A 198 -14.19 -24.34 -5.99
C LEU A 198 -15.48 -25.09 -5.60
N LEU A 199 -15.69 -25.37 -4.31
CA LEU A 199 -16.92 -25.99 -3.83
C LEU A 199 -18.15 -25.10 -4.05
N GLN A 200 -18.01 -23.78 -3.86
CA GLN A 200 -19.07 -22.82 -4.13
C GLN A 200 -19.41 -22.76 -5.63
N GLN A 201 -18.39 -22.76 -6.50
CA GLN A 201 -18.59 -22.80 -7.95
C GLN A 201 -19.32 -24.06 -8.39
N GLN A 202 -18.90 -25.24 -7.90
CA GLN A 202 -19.58 -26.50 -8.20
C GLN A 202 -21.04 -26.52 -7.70
N SER A 203 -21.31 -25.94 -6.54
CA SER A 203 -22.67 -25.84 -5.99
C SER A 203 -23.55 -24.90 -6.81
N GLN A 204 -22.99 -23.79 -7.30
CA GLN A 204 -23.69 -22.83 -8.16
C GLN A 204 -23.99 -23.39 -9.54
N GLU A 205 -23.03 -24.11 -10.14
CA GLU A 205 -23.21 -24.82 -11.41
C GLU A 205 -24.32 -25.87 -11.30
N GLN A 206 -24.32 -26.69 -10.24
CA GLN A 206 -25.37 -27.68 -10.00
C GLN A 206 -26.76 -27.04 -9.81
N GLN A 207 -26.84 -25.91 -9.11
CA GLN A 207 -28.10 -25.16 -8.95
C GLN A 207 -28.57 -24.52 -10.28
N GLN A 208 -27.66 -24.05 -11.12
CA GLN A 208 -28.00 -23.55 -12.45
C GLN A 208 -28.49 -24.68 -13.37
N GLN A 209 -27.83 -25.85 -13.37
CA GLN A 209 -28.29 -27.02 -14.12
C GLN A 209 -29.69 -27.45 -13.68
N GLN A 210 -29.94 -27.57 -12.38
CA GLN A 210 -31.26 -27.93 -11.86
C GLN A 210 -32.34 -26.91 -12.22
N ARG A 211 -32.03 -25.61 -12.22
CA ARG A 211 -32.97 -24.57 -12.68
C ARG A 211 -33.27 -24.68 -14.17
N LEU A 212 -32.27 -24.99 -15.00
CA LEU A 212 -32.45 -25.22 -16.43
C LEU A 212 -33.32 -26.47 -16.68
N ASP A 213 -33.09 -27.55 -15.95
CA ASP A 213 -33.86 -28.80 -16.05
C ASP A 213 -35.32 -28.63 -15.59
N ILE A 214 -35.55 -27.88 -14.51
CA ILE A 214 -36.92 -27.57 -14.07
C ILE A 214 -37.62 -26.72 -15.14
N SER A 215 -36.95 -25.73 -15.73
CA SER A 215 -37.52 -24.85 -16.76
C SER A 215 -37.84 -25.58 -18.08
N SER A 216 -37.02 -26.57 -18.46
CA SER A 216 -37.26 -27.40 -19.64
C SER A 216 -38.41 -28.39 -19.40
N SER A 217 -38.50 -28.99 -18.21
CA SER A 217 -39.65 -29.82 -17.81
C SER A 217 -40.96 -29.02 -17.72
N THR A 218 -40.94 -27.78 -17.23
CA THR A 218 -42.17 -26.95 -17.22
C THR A 218 -42.60 -26.55 -18.63
N ARG A 219 -41.65 -26.25 -19.53
CA ARG A 219 -41.96 -25.98 -20.95
C ARG A 219 -42.57 -27.19 -21.66
N LEU A 220 -42.08 -28.40 -21.40
CA LEU A 220 -42.64 -29.65 -21.93
C LEU A 220 -44.05 -29.93 -21.37
N ALA A 221 -44.28 -29.71 -20.07
CA ALA A 221 -45.60 -29.88 -19.46
C ALA A 221 -46.64 -28.88 -20.00
N VAL A 222 -46.25 -27.61 -20.23
CA VAL A 222 -47.13 -26.59 -20.84
C VAL A 222 -47.39 -26.89 -22.33
N MET A 223 -46.43 -27.46 -23.06
CA MET A 223 -46.66 -27.94 -24.44
C MET A 223 -47.64 -29.11 -24.50
N CYS A 224 -47.57 -30.06 -23.57
CA CYS A 224 -48.51 -31.20 -23.53
C CYS A 224 -49.94 -30.80 -23.13
N LEU A 225 -50.13 -29.75 -22.33
CA LEU A 225 -51.45 -29.24 -21.93
C LEU A 225 -52.16 -28.42 -23.02
N ASN A 226 -51.45 -27.93 -24.03
CA ASN A 226 -52.04 -27.20 -25.17
C ASN A 226 -52.41 -28.11 -26.36
N TYR A 227 -52.29 -29.43 -26.21
CA TYR A 227 -52.57 -30.44 -27.25
C TYR A 227 -53.69 -31.42 -26.86
N VAL A 228 -54.63 -30.97 -26.01
CA VAL A 228 -55.91 -31.61 -25.70
C VAL A 228 -57.02 -30.59 -25.89
#